data_AF-A0AAW5B970-F1
#
_entry.id   AF-A0AAW5B970-F1
#
_cell.length_a   1.000
_cell.length_b   1.000
_cell.length_c   1.000
_cell.angle_alpha   90.00
_cell.angle_beta   90.00
_cell.angle_gamma   90.00
#
_symmetry.space_group_name_H-M   'P 1'
#
loop_
_entity.id
_entity.type
_entity.pdbx_description
1 polymer ?
#
loop_
_entity_poly.entity_id
_entity_poly.type
_entity_poly.pdbx_seq_one_letter_code
_entity_poly.pdbx_strand_id
1 'polypeptide(L)'
;MRAIIISRIIFVTGIIVLLAGFYKAWNMARLNQFSDYNPEGTATIDWDTFFMLAGTSLMYGFILIGIAEVIRLLDGILKKETVTQTPSLTRPTEQESVVFSQEEIDTAWKLTREDEEKIYELYSDKAILEIRLANLEGYCIVKVQDTSRPLNPEIKVVDVGGFSAKDVQDTEKRNKILEWYYQQ
;
A
#
# COMPACT_ATOMS: atom_id res chain seq x y z
N MET A 1 8.64 -10.84 7.86
CA MET A 1 7.32 -11.51 8.04
C MET A 1 6.59 -11.04 9.30
N ARG A 2 7.22 -11.08 10.49
CA ARG A 2 6.58 -10.68 11.76
C ARG A 2 6.11 -9.22 11.80
N ALA A 3 6.89 -8.28 11.26
CA ALA A 3 6.54 -6.85 11.26
C ALA A 3 5.31 -6.51 10.40
N ILE A 4 5.09 -7.19 9.27
CA ILE A 4 3.87 -7.05 8.45
C ILE A 4 2.63 -7.47 9.24
N ILE A 5 2.71 -8.60 9.94
CA ILE A 5 1.60 -9.12 10.75
C ILE A 5 1.30 -8.14 11.89
N ILE A 6 2.33 -7.65 12.58
CA ILE A 6 2.21 -6.66 13.66
C ILE A 6 1.56 -5.37 13.13
N SER A 7 2.03 -4.84 12.00
CA SER A 7 1.44 -3.64 11.38
C SER A 7 -0.03 -3.86 11.02
N ARG A 8 -0.39 -5.01 10.43
CA ARG A 8 -1.79 -5.32 10.09
C ARG A 8 -2.69 -5.39 11.33
N ILE A 9 -2.20 -5.95 12.44
CA ILE A 9 -2.94 -5.97 13.72
C ILE A 9 -3.15 -4.56 14.26
N ILE A 10 -2.12 -3.72 14.27
CA ILE A 10 -2.20 -2.34 14.76
C ILE A 10 -3.18 -1.52 13.89
N PHE A 11 -3.12 -1.70 12.58
CA PHE A 11 -4.03 -1.06 11.63
C PHE A 11 -5.50 -1.42 11.91
N VAL A 12 -5.80 -2.71 12.05
CA VAL A 12 -7.16 -3.19 12.37
C VAL A 12 -7.60 -2.67 13.73
N THR A 13 -6.71 -2.65 14.72
CA THR A 13 -6.99 -2.08 16.05
C THR A 13 -7.34 -0.60 15.94
N GLY A 14 -6.63 0.17 15.13
CA GLY A 14 -6.92 1.58 14.85
C GLY A 14 -8.34 1.77 14.32
N ILE A 15 -8.75 0.97 13.32
CA ILE A 15 -10.13 0.99 12.77
C ILE A 15 -11.16 0.66 13.85
N ILE A 16 -10.91 -0.36 14.67
CA ILE A 16 -11.81 -0.74 15.77
C ILE A 16 -11.96 0.42 16.76
N VAL A 17 -10.86 1.11 17.11
CA VAL A 17 -10.89 2.27 18.01
C VAL A 17 -11.75 3.39 17.44
N LEU A 18 -11.66 3.66 16.12
CA LEU A 18 -12.50 4.67 15.45
C LEU A 18 -13.99 4.30 15.55
N LEU A 19 -14.34 3.07 15.14
CA LEU A 19 -15.74 2.62 15.12
C LEU A 19 -16.34 2.53 16.52
N ALA A 20 -15.61 1.93 17.46
CA ALA A 20 -16.08 1.75 18.83
C ALA A 20 -16.18 3.09 19.57
N GLY A 21 -15.22 4.00 19.35
CA GLY A 21 -15.25 5.31 19.99
C GLY A 21 -16.34 6.22 19.41
N PHE A 22 -16.58 6.19 18.10
CA PHE A 22 -17.70 6.89 17.49
C PHE A 22 -19.05 6.38 18.02
N TYR A 23 -19.21 5.05 18.10
CA TYR A 23 -20.41 4.42 18.67
C TYR A 23 -20.62 4.80 20.15
N LYS A 24 -19.55 4.80 20.95
CA LYS A 24 -19.60 5.23 22.36
C LYS A 24 -19.95 6.71 22.49
N ALA A 25 -19.32 7.58 21.70
CA ALA A 25 -19.62 9.01 21.69
C ALA A 25 -21.09 9.27 21.37
N TRP A 26 -21.63 8.58 20.35
CA TRP A 26 -23.03 8.66 19.97
C TRP A 26 -23.98 8.27 21.11
N ASN A 27 -23.72 7.15 21.77
CA ASN A 27 -24.56 6.70 22.87
C ASN A 27 -24.46 7.61 24.10
N MET A 28 -23.26 8.06 24.45
CA MET A 28 -23.04 8.93 25.62
C MET A 28 -23.69 10.31 25.44
N ALA A 29 -23.57 10.89 24.24
CA ALA A 29 -24.18 12.17 23.90
C ALA A 29 -25.72 12.14 23.96
N ARG A 30 -26.32 10.96 23.81
CA ARG A 30 -27.76 10.74 24.00
C ARG A 30 -28.13 10.42 25.44
N LEU A 31 -27.25 9.79 26.21
CA LEU A 31 -27.49 9.37 27.60
C LEU A 31 -27.36 10.50 28.62
N ASN A 32 -26.48 11.48 28.39
CA ASN A 32 -26.28 12.63 29.29
C ASN A 32 -27.52 13.50 29.50
N GLN A 33 -28.61 13.28 28.76
CA GLN A 33 -29.88 13.99 28.94
C GLN A 33 -30.86 13.29 29.87
N PHE A 34 -30.62 12.02 30.20
CA PHE A 34 -31.45 11.27 31.15
C PHE A 34 -31.02 11.50 32.61
N SER A 35 -30.04 12.36 32.88
CA SER A 35 -29.64 12.71 34.24
C SER A 35 -30.58 13.78 34.83
N ASP A 36 -31.57 13.32 35.60
CA ASP A 36 -32.38 13.96 36.67
C ASP A 36 -32.96 15.39 36.52
N TYR A 37 -32.53 16.23 35.59
CA TYR A 37 -32.83 17.67 35.64
C TYR A 37 -34.04 18.09 34.79
N ASN A 38 -34.52 17.25 33.86
CA ASN A 38 -35.68 17.62 33.03
C ASN A 38 -36.46 16.40 32.49
N PRO A 39 -37.39 15.82 33.28
CA PRO A 39 -38.15 14.63 32.87
C PRO A 39 -39.13 14.87 31.70
N GLU A 40 -39.38 16.13 31.34
CA GLU A 40 -40.25 16.54 30.22
C GLU A 40 -39.47 17.06 29.00
N GLY A 41 -38.14 17.02 29.04
CA GLY A 41 -37.29 17.52 27.96
C GLY A 41 -37.37 16.65 26.70
N THR A 42 -37.51 17.28 25.53
CA THR A 42 -37.29 16.60 24.25
C THR A 42 -35.86 16.07 24.20
N ALA A 43 -35.67 14.78 23.90
CA ALA A 43 -34.36 14.17 23.72
C ALA A 43 -33.57 14.94 22.65
N THR A 44 -32.62 15.75 23.08
CA THR A 44 -31.65 16.44 22.23
C THR A 44 -30.31 15.71 22.32
N ILE A 45 -29.38 16.02 21.41
CA ILE A 45 -28.05 15.42 21.41
C ILE A 45 -27.09 16.44 22.01
N ASP A 46 -26.30 16.04 23.00
CA ASP A 46 -25.19 16.84 23.50
C ASP A 46 -24.00 16.76 22.53
N TRP A 47 -23.92 17.74 21.64
CA TRP A 47 -22.89 17.83 20.61
C TRP A 47 -21.49 18.04 21.20
N ASP A 48 -21.36 18.74 22.33
CA ASP A 48 -20.06 19.01 22.95
C ASP A 48 -19.47 17.70 23.46
N THR A 49 -20.27 16.92 24.19
CA THR A 49 -19.89 15.56 24.64
C THR A 49 -19.56 14.68 23.43
N PHE A 50 -20.38 14.70 22.39
CA PHE A 50 -20.14 13.92 21.18
C PHE A 50 -18.79 14.24 20.54
N PHE A 51 -18.52 15.51 20.21
CA PHE A 51 -17.31 15.91 19.51
C PHE A 51 -16.05 15.73 20.35
N MET A 52 -16.13 15.93 21.66
CA MET A 52 -15.01 15.66 22.57
C MET A 52 -14.63 14.17 22.57
N LEU A 53 -15.61 13.27 22.75
CA LEU A 53 -15.36 11.82 22.80
C LEU A 53 -14.99 11.27 21.42
N ALA A 54 -15.72 11.67 20.37
CA ALA A 54 -15.43 11.26 19.01
C ALA A 54 -14.05 11.78 18.56
N GLY A 55 -13.73 13.04 18.81
CA GLY A 55 -12.45 13.65 18.47
C GLY A 55 -11.27 12.93 19.13
N THR A 56 -11.43 12.55 20.41
CA THR A 56 -10.41 11.78 21.14
C THR A 56 -10.19 10.40 20.51
N SER A 57 -11.28 9.69 20.17
CA SER A 57 -11.21 8.40 19.48
C SER A 57 -10.60 8.51 18.09
N LEU A 58 -10.96 9.53 17.32
CA LEU A 58 -10.39 9.83 16.01
C LEU A 58 -8.88 10.01 16.10
N MET A 59 -8.43 10.84 17.05
CA MET A 59 -7.01 11.09 17.27
C MET A 59 -6.24 9.79 17.55
N TYR A 60 -6.70 8.97 18.51
CA TYR A 60 -6.03 7.71 18.83
C TYR A 60 -6.07 6.69 17.68
N GLY A 61 -7.21 6.58 16.99
CA GLY A 61 -7.33 5.69 15.84
C GLY A 61 -6.38 6.08 14.70
N PHE A 62 -6.28 7.36 14.38
CA PHE A 62 -5.34 7.86 13.37
C PHE A 62 -3.88 7.69 13.79
N ILE A 63 -3.54 7.89 15.06
CA ILE A 63 -2.18 7.62 15.56
C ILE A 63 -1.81 6.14 15.35
N LEU A 64 -2.70 5.21 15.70
CA LEU A 64 -2.45 3.77 15.51
C LEU A 64 -2.28 3.42 14.04
N ILE A 65 -3.15 3.93 13.17
CA ILE A 65 -3.05 3.73 11.72
C ILE A 65 -1.73 4.30 11.18
N GLY A 66 -1.35 5.51 11.61
CA GLY A 66 -0.08 6.13 11.23
C GLY A 66 1.13 5.31 11.67
N ILE A 67 1.14 4.80 12.90
CA ILE A 67 2.21 3.92 13.40
C ILE A 67 2.27 2.63 12.58
N ALA A 68 1.12 2.02 12.27
CA ALA A 68 1.07 0.81 11.46
C ALA A 68 1.72 1.03 10.07
N GLU A 69 1.49 2.20 9.48
CA GLU A 69 2.05 2.54 8.17
C GLU A 69 3.55 2.83 8.24
N VAL A 70 4.01 3.53 9.28
CA VAL A 70 5.45 3.72 9.53
C VAL A 70 6.17 2.37 9.66
N ILE A 71 5.59 1.40 10.38
CA ILE A 71 6.15 0.04 10.52
C ILE A 71 6.22 -0.69 9.16
N ARG A 72 5.18 -0.55 8.31
CA ARG A 72 5.18 -1.13 6.95
C ARG A 72 6.27 -0.53 6.07
N LEU A 73 6.41 0.78 6.11
CA LEU A 73 7.45 1.49 5.37
C LEU A 73 8.85 1.04 5.80
N LEU A 74 9.08 0.93 7.13
CA LEU A 74 10.33 0.44 7.68
C LEU A 74 10.62 -1.01 7.29
N ASP A 75 9.65 -1.93 7.37
CA ASP A 75 9.84 -3.33 6.93
C ASP A 75 10.10 -3.41 5.42
N GLY A 76 9.47 -2.53 4.63
CA GLY A 76 9.71 -2.42 3.19
C GLY A 76 11.12 -1.94 2.84
N ILE A 77 11.66 -0.96 3.57
CA ILE A 77 13.04 -0.49 3.41
C ILE A 77 14.03 -1.56 3.85
N LEU A 78 13.83 -2.16 5.04
CA LEU A 78 14.73 -3.16 5.60
C LEU A 78 14.87 -4.37 4.67
N LYS A 79 13.76 -4.83 4.07
CA LYS A 79 13.77 -5.93 3.09
C LYS A 79 14.42 -5.55 1.76
N LYS A 80 14.33 -4.29 1.34
CA LYS A 80 15.08 -3.82 0.16
C LYS A 80 16.59 -3.80 0.42
N GLU A 81 17.03 -3.55 1.65
CA GLU A 81 18.46 -3.59 2.03
C GLU A 81 18.98 -5.01 2.26
N THR A 82 18.16 -5.96 2.74
CA THR A 82 18.63 -7.32 3.07
C THR A 82 19.02 -8.16 1.85
N VAL A 83 18.73 -7.70 0.63
CA VAL A 83 19.16 -8.36 -0.61
C VAL A 83 20.64 -8.07 -0.95
N THR A 84 21.30 -7.11 -0.28
CA THR A 84 22.64 -6.63 -0.67
C THR A 84 23.79 -7.09 0.24
N GLN A 85 23.58 -8.05 1.15
CA GLN A 85 24.68 -8.51 2.01
C GLN A 85 24.75 -10.04 2.09
N THR A 86 25.44 -10.64 1.11
CA THR A 86 26.17 -11.88 1.33
C THR A 86 27.64 -11.60 1.03
N PRO A 87 28.52 -11.44 2.04
CA PRO A 87 29.94 -11.40 1.80
C PRO A 87 30.40 -12.83 1.46
N SER A 88 30.91 -12.95 0.24
CA SER A 88 31.65 -14.10 -0.28
C SER A 88 32.76 -14.54 0.67
N LEU A 89 32.78 -15.82 1.03
CA LEU A 89 33.96 -16.51 1.54
C LEU A 89 34.46 -17.50 0.47
N THR A 90 35.45 -17.03 -0.28
CA THR A 90 36.63 -17.70 -0.89
C THR A 90 36.62 -19.25 -0.97
N ARG A 91 36.38 -19.86 -2.17
CA ARG A 91 37.32 -20.45 -3.20
C ARG A 91 37.94 -21.83 -2.82
N PRO A 92 38.46 -22.69 -3.75
CA PRO A 92 38.42 -22.70 -5.22
C PRO A 92 37.93 -24.04 -5.84
N THR A 93 37.56 -24.10 -7.12
CA THR A 93 38.39 -24.70 -8.19
C THR A 93 37.72 -24.48 -9.56
N GLU A 94 38.57 -24.11 -10.53
CA GLU A 94 38.48 -24.17 -11.99
C GLU A 94 37.27 -24.92 -12.59
N GLN A 95 36.50 -24.30 -13.49
CA GLN A 95 36.78 -24.31 -14.94
C GLN A 95 35.72 -23.51 -15.70
N GLU A 96 36.22 -22.86 -16.74
CA GLU A 96 35.56 -22.00 -17.70
C GLU A 96 34.46 -22.74 -18.48
N SER A 97 33.21 -22.30 -18.31
CA SER A 97 32.24 -22.26 -19.42
C SER A 97 31.26 -21.14 -19.13
N VAL A 98 31.22 -20.15 -20.02
CA VAL A 98 30.23 -19.08 -20.03
C VAL A 98 28.90 -19.72 -20.40
N VAL A 99 28.18 -20.22 -19.40
CA VAL A 99 26.76 -20.50 -19.51
C VAL A 99 26.06 -19.28 -18.95
N PHE A 100 25.54 -18.45 -19.84
CA PHE A 100 24.57 -17.42 -19.50
C PHE A 100 23.39 -18.14 -18.86
N SER A 101 23.36 -18.22 -17.52
CA SER A 101 22.21 -18.73 -16.82
C SER A 101 21.08 -17.74 -17.06
N GLN A 102 20.24 -18.04 -18.04
CA GLN A 102 18.83 -17.67 -17.97
C GLN A 102 18.36 -18.16 -16.60
N GLU A 103 18.34 -17.25 -15.62
CA GLU A 103 17.47 -17.42 -14.47
C GLU A 103 16.06 -17.50 -15.07
N GLU A 104 15.54 -18.71 -15.19
CA GLU A 104 14.11 -18.94 -15.33
C GLU A 104 13.48 -18.35 -14.07
N ILE A 105 13.06 -17.09 -14.17
CA ILE A 105 12.35 -16.39 -13.12
C ILE A 105 10.96 -17.03 -13.05
N ASP A 106 10.73 -17.75 -11.97
CA ASP A 106 9.44 -18.32 -11.60
C ASP A 106 8.41 -17.19 -11.43
N THR A 107 7.67 -16.88 -12.51
CA THR A 107 6.56 -15.92 -12.51
C THR A 107 5.34 -16.52 -11.83
N ALA A 108 5.47 -16.93 -10.57
CA ALA A 108 4.37 -17.43 -9.76
C ALA A 108 3.48 -16.31 -9.20
N TRP A 109 3.92 -15.05 -9.29
CA TRP A 109 3.16 -13.92 -8.80
C TRP A 109 2.08 -13.52 -9.81
N LYS A 110 0.88 -13.21 -9.30
CA LYS A 110 -0.28 -12.82 -10.09
C LYS A 110 -0.74 -11.44 -9.69
N LEU A 111 -1.21 -10.67 -10.67
CA LEU A 111 -1.86 -9.39 -10.41
C LEU A 111 -3.19 -9.66 -9.74
N THR A 112 -3.41 -9.11 -8.55
CA THR A 112 -4.72 -9.17 -7.90
C THR A 112 -5.64 -8.10 -8.46
N ARG A 113 -6.95 -8.27 -8.27
CA ARG A 113 -7.93 -7.24 -8.66
C ARG A 113 -7.69 -5.91 -7.93
N GLU A 114 -7.32 -5.96 -6.65
CA GLU A 114 -7.00 -4.77 -5.87
C GLU A 114 -5.79 -4.02 -6.46
N ASP A 115 -4.80 -4.74 -6.97
CA ASP A 115 -3.64 -4.12 -7.62
C ASP A 115 -3.99 -3.51 -8.98
N GLU A 116 -4.89 -4.14 -9.73
CA GLU A 116 -5.41 -3.61 -10.99
C GLU A 116 -6.20 -2.31 -10.75
N GLU A 117 -7.05 -2.27 -9.74
CA GLU A 117 -7.82 -1.08 -9.34
C GLU A 117 -6.91 0.11 -9.02
N LYS A 118 -5.79 -0.12 -8.33
CA LYS A 118 -4.78 0.92 -8.07
C LYS A 118 -4.16 1.47 -9.36
N ILE A 119 -3.92 0.62 -10.37
CA ILE A 119 -3.37 1.06 -11.67
C ILE A 119 -4.38 1.93 -12.41
N TYR A 120 -5.67 1.55 -12.42
CA TYR A 120 -6.73 2.36 -13.01
C TYR A 120 -6.88 3.71 -12.31
N GLU A 121 -6.71 3.76 -10.99
CA GLU A 121 -6.72 5.01 -10.24
C GLU A 121 -5.54 5.92 -10.63
N LEU A 122 -4.32 5.35 -10.71
CA LEU A 122 -3.09 6.07 -11.06
C LEU A 122 -3.16 6.72 -12.45
N TYR A 123 -3.77 6.05 -13.42
CA TYR A 123 -3.89 6.54 -14.80
C TYR A 123 -5.31 6.89 -15.19
N SER A 124 -6.12 7.39 -14.25
CA SER A 124 -7.51 7.77 -14.49
C SER A 124 -7.71 8.85 -15.57
N ASP A 125 -6.66 9.61 -15.88
CA ASP A 125 -6.60 10.62 -16.94
C ASP A 125 -6.14 10.07 -18.31
N LYS A 126 -5.73 8.80 -18.37
CA LYS A 126 -5.15 8.17 -19.56
C LYS A 126 -5.89 6.89 -19.93
N ALA A 127 -5.82 6.51 -21.20
CA ALA A 127 -6.29 5.21 -21.65
C ALA A 127 -5.21 4.16 -21.35
N ILE A 128 -5.54 3.14 -20.56
CA ILE A 128 -4.68 1.97 -20.37
C ILE A 128 -4.93 1.01 -21.54
N LEU A 129 -3.88 0.75 -22.32
CA LEU A 129 -3.93 -0.14 -23.47
C LEU A 129 -3.55 -1.58 -23.09
N GLU A 130 -2.63 -1.74 -22.14
CA GLU A 130 -2.11 -3.03 -21.74
C GLU A 130 -1.52 -2.97 -20.33
N ILE A 131 -1.75 -4.02 -19.55
CA ILE A 131 -1.09 -4.26 -18.25
C ILE A 131 -0.40 -5.63 -18.34
N ARG A 132 0.91 -5.67 -18.11
CA ARG A 132 1.70 -6.90 -18.00
C ARG A 132 2.44 -6.98 -16.67
N LEU A 133 2.58 -8.19 -16.17
CA LEU A 133 3.46 -8.50 -15.05
C LEU A 133 4.92 -8.28 -15.49
N ALA A 134 5.71 -7.61 -14.65
CA ALA A 134 7.16 -7.59 -14.81
C ALA A 134 7.79 -8.90 -14.31
N ASN A 135 9.07 -9.11 -14.66
CA ASN A 135 9.92 -10.14 -14.06
C ASN A 135 10.20 -9.96 -12.56
N LEU A 136 9.74 -8.86 -11.96
CA LEU A 136 9.92 -8.59 -10.54
C LEU A 136 8.57 -8.48 -9.86
N GLU A 137 8.39 -9.23 -8.78
CA GLU A 137 7.15 -9.24 -8.00
C GLU A 137 6.78 -7.83 -7.51
N GLY A 138 5.49 -7.49 -7.63
CA GLY A 138 4.96 -6.20 -7.25
C GLY A 138 5.21 -5.09 -8.27
N TYR A 139 5.72 -5.41 -9.46
CA TYR A 139 5.94 -4.46 -10.54
C TYR A 139 5.16 -4.83 -11.80
N CYS A 140 4.46 -3.87 -12.37
CA CYS A 140 3.75 -4.03 -13.64
C CYS A 140 4.33 -3.11 -14.70
N ILE A 141 4.22 -3.53 -15.95
CA ILE A 141 4.47 -2.72 -17.12
C ILE A 141 3.11 -2.32 -17.67
N VAL A 142 2.85 -1.02 -17.74
CA VAL A 142 1.58 -0.47 -18.17
C VAL A 142 1.82 0.37 -19.41
N LYS A 143 1.10 0.05 -20.48
CA LYS A 143 1.10 0.84 -21.70
C LYS A 143 -0.08 1.80 -21.63
N VAL A 144 0.21 3.09 -21.57
CA VAL A 144 -0.79 4.15 -21.45
C VAL A 144 -0.77 5.06 -22.65
N GLN A 145 -1.91 5.64 -22.98
CA GLN A 145 -2.06 6.62 -24.04
C GLN A 145 -2.81 7.82 -23.51
N ASP A 146 -2.25 9.01 -23.76
CA ASP A 146 -2.93 10.26 -23.44
C ASP A 146 -4.15 10.41 -24.35
N THR A 147 -5.32 10.59 -23.74
CA THR A 147 -6.60 10.76 -24.45
C THR A 147 -6.70 12.11 -25.16
N SER A 148 -5.86 13.08 -24.79
CA SER A 148 -5.91 14.47 -25.25
C SER A 148 -4.80 14.85 -26.25
N ARG A 149 -3.81 13.98 -26.47
CA ARG A 149 -2.59 14.25 -27.26
C ARG A 149 -2.42 13.24 -28.41
N PRO A 150 -1.50 13.49 -29.37
CA PRO A 150 -1.23 12.56 -30.46
C PRO A 150 -1.02 11.13 -29.98
N LEU A 151 -1.42 10.15 -30.80
CA LEU A 151 -1.40 8.71 -30.53
C LEU A 151 0.02 8.14 -30.34
N ASN A 152 0.69 8.53 -29.26
CA ASN A 152 2.01 8.04 -28.85
C ASN A 152 1.86 7.30 -27.53
N PRO A 153 1.68 5.96 -27.56
CA PRO A 153 1.63 5.16 -26.35
C PRO A 153 2.95 5.26 -25.59
N GLU A 154 2.86 5.53 -24.29
CA GLU A 154 3.99 5.51 -23.37
C GLU A 154 4.00 4.20 -22.59
N ILE A 155 5.19 3.60 -22.45
CA ILE A 155 5.40 2.43 -21.59
C ILE A 155 5.88 2.94 -20.23
N LYS A 156 5.18 2.53 -19.17
CA LYS A 156 5.50 2.88 -17.79
C LYS A 156 5.74 1.63 -16.96
N VAL A 157 6.63 1.75 -15.97
CA VAL A 157 6.84 0.72 -14.96
C VAL A 157 6.21 1.20 -13.67
N VAL A 158 5.31 0.40 -13.10
CA VAL A 158 4.47 0.74 -11.96
C VAL A 158 4.77 -0.20 -10.80
N ASP A 159 4.99 0.36 -9.62
CA ASP A 159 5.05 -0.39 -8.35
C ASP A 159 3.64 -0.51 -7.78
N VAL A 160 3.13 -1.74 -7.66
CA VAL A 160 1.80 -2.05 -7.09
C VAL A 160 1.89 -2.69 -5.69
N GLY A 161 3.10 -2.92 -5.17
CA GLY A 161 3.30 -3.56 -3.87
C GLY A 161 2.90 -2.70 -2.67
N GLY A 162 2.58 -1.43 -2.90
CA GLY A 162 2.14 -0.47 -1.88
C GLY A 162 0.61 -0.36 -1.74
N PHE A 163 0.19 0.60 -0.90
CA PHE A 163 -1.23 0.97 -0.74
C PHE A 163 -1.81 1.53 -2.04
N SER A 164 -1.06 2.38 -2.74
CA SER A 164 -1.38 2.90 -4.07
C SER A 164 -0.32 2.48 -5.10
N ALA A 165 -0.75 2.40 -6.36
CA ALA A 165 0.16 2.23 -7.48
C ALA A 165 0.93 3.53 -7.73
N LYS A 166 2.20 3.41 -8.12
CA LYS A 166 3.03 4.58 -8.46
C LYS A 166 4.06 4.27 -9.53
N ASP A 167 4.38 5.27 -10.35
CA ASP A 167 5.48 5.18 -11.29
C ASP A 167 6.81 4.93 -10.55
N VAL A 168 7.58 3.96 -11.03
CA VAL A 168 8.92 3.67 -10.52
C VAL A 168 9.86 4.82 -10.88
N GLN A 169 10.26 5.59 -9.87
CA GLN A 169 11.17 6.73 -10.02
C GLN A 169 12.65 6.31 -10.08
N ASP A 170 12.98 5.16 -9.51
CA ASP A 170 14.33 4.59 -9.55
C ASP A 170 14.69 4.21 -10.99
N THR A 171 15.65 4.94 -11.57
CA THR A 171 16.00 4.82 -12.99
C THR A 171 16.74 3.51 -13.28
N GLU A 172 17.58 3.04 -12.37
CA GLU A 172 18.31 1.77 -12.56
C GLU A 172 17.32 0.60 -12.56
N LYS A 173 16.42 0.57 -11.57
CA LYS A 173 15.39 -0.45 -11.45
C LYS A 173 14.41 -0.42 -12.62
N ARG A 174 13.96 0.77 -13.03
CA ARG A 174 13.06 0.95 -14.17
C ARG A 174 13.71 0.43 -15.45
N ASN A 175 14.96 0.79 -15.71
CA ASN A 175 15.66 0.35 -16.92
C ASN A 175 15.85 -1.17 -16.95
N LYS A 176 16.21 -1.79 -15.82
CA LYS A 176 16.34 -3.26 -15.72
C LYS A 176 15.03 -3.99 -16.08
N ILE A 177 13.89 -3.49 -15.62
CA ILE A 177 12.58 -4.07 -15.93
C ILE A 177 12.21 -3.85 -17.42
N LEU A 178 12.51 -2.67 -17.97
CA LEU A 178 12.27 -2.36 -19.37
C LEU A 178 13.16 -3.16 -20.32
N GLU A 179 14.44 -3.36 -19.99
CA GLU A 179 15.36 -4.18 -20.77
C GLU A 179 14.85 -5.63 -20.90
N TRP A 180 14.38 -6.21 -19.79
CA TRP A 180 13.74 -7.51 -19.83
C TRP A 180 12.49 -7.54 -20.71
N TYR A 181 11.65 -6.49 -20.66
CA TYR A 181 10.44 -6.40 -21.45
C TYR A 181 10.70 -6.31 -22.96
N TYR A 182 11.74 -5.59 -23.37
CA TYR A 182 12.10 -5.47 -24.79
C TYR A 182 12.86 -6.68 -25.35
N GLN A 183 13.31 -7.59 -24.50
CA GLN A 183 13.96 -8.84 -24.93
C GLN A 183 12.96 -9.98 -25.20
N GLN A 184 11.67 -9.77 -24.96
CA GLN A 184 10.57 -10.69 -25.29
C GLN A 184 10.00 -10.44 -26.68
#